data_AF-A0A536TDI8-F1
#
_entry.id   AF-A0A536TDI8-F1
#
_cell.length_a   1.000
_cell.length_b   1.000
_cell.length_c   1.000
_cell.angle_alpha   90.00
_cell.angle_beta   90.00
_cell.angle_gamma   90.00
#
_symmetry.space_group_name_H-M   'P 1'
#
loop_
_entity.id
_entity.type
_entity.pdbx_description
1 polymer ?
#
loop_
_entity_poly.entity_id
_entity_poly.type
_entity_poly.pdbx_seq_one_letter_code
_entity_poly.pdbx_strand_id
1 'polypeptide(L)' 'MMKNQLAGLMKQAQAMQDNMKKVQEAIAAMEVEGQAGAGLVKVVMTGRHDVRRISIDPTLLGEDKDMLEDL' A
#
# COMPACT_ATOMS: atom_id res chain seq x y z
N MET A 1 29.43 33.85 -7.20
CA MET A 1 29.48 32.70 -6.26
C MET A 1 28.08 32.24 -5.82
N MET A 2 27.16 33.14 -5.43
CA MET A 2 25.79 32.76 -5.01
C MET A 2 24.89 32.15 -6.11
N LYS A 3 25.01 32.60 -7.38
CA LYS A 3 24.20 32.06 -8.51
C LYS A 3 24.46 30.57 -8.81
N ASN A 4 25.69 30.09 -8.64
CA ASN A 4 26.03 28.68 -8.92
C ASN A 4 25.57 27.76 -7.79
N GLN A 5 25.58 28.23 -6.54
CA GLN A 5 25.02 27.49 -5.40
C GLN A 5 23.50 27.39 -5.51
N LEU A 6 22.81 28.46 -5.93
CA LEU A 6 21.37 28.46 -6.15
C LEU A 6 20.96 27.52 -7.30
N ALA A 7 21.73 27.49 -8.40
CA ALA A 7 21.48 26.56 -9.51
C ALA A 7 21.67 25.08 -9.09
N GLY A 8 22.67 24.79 -8.25
CA GLY A 8 22.86 23.46 -7.66
C GLY A 8 21.71 23.04 -6.77
N LEU A 9 21.22 23.95 -5.92
CA LEU A 9 20.07 23.73 -5.03
C LEU A 9 18.80 23.43 -5.82
N MET A 10 18.51 24.20 -6.87
CA MET A 10 17.33 23.97 -7.71
C MET A 10 17.36 22.61 -8.41
N LYS A 11 18.54 22.18 -8.88
CA LYS A 11 18.70 20.85 -9.51
C LYS A 11 18.48 19.72 -8.50
N GLN A 12 18.98 19.87 -7.27
CA GLN A 12 18.74 18.91 -6.18
C GLN A 12 17.27 18.87 -5.77
N ALA A 13 16.61 20.03 -5.68
CA ALA A 13 15.19 20.12 -5.38
C ALA A 13 14.33 19.44 -6.45
N GLN A 14 14.64 19.65 -7.74
CA GLN A 14 13.94 18.97 -8.84
C GLN A 14 14.11 17.45 -8.77
N ALA A 15 15.34 16.97 -8.55
CA ALA A 15 15.60 15.53 -8.40
C ALA A 15 14.86 14.93 -7.20
N MET A 16 14.78 15.67 -6.08
CA MET A 16 13.99 15.26 -4.92
C MET A 16 12.50 15.16 -5.25
N GLN A 17 11.93 16.16 -5.95
CA GLN A 17 10.52 16.14 -6.35
C GLN A 17 10.21 14.93 -7.25
N ASP A 18 11.05 14.64 -8.24
CA ASP A 18 10.85 13.51 -9.14
C ASP A 18 10.99 12.17 -8.40
N ASN A 19 11.95 12.07 -7.47
CA ASN A 19 12.11 10.88 -6.64
C ASN A 19 10.89 10.68 -5.71
N MET A 20 10.35 11.74 -5.11
CA MET A 20 9.15 11.65 -4.27
C MET A 20 7.94 11.17 -5.06
N LYS A 21 7.74 11.66 -6.30
CA LYS A 21 6.66 11.17 -7.17
C LYS A 21 6.79 9.67 -7.45
N LYS A 22 7.99 9.21 -7.82
CA LYS A 22 8.26 7.79 -8.07
C LYS A 22 8.02 6.92 -6.83
N VAL A 23 8.46 7.39 -5.66
CA VAL A 23 8.22 6.68 -4.39
C VAL A 23 6.73 6.59 -4.08
N GLN A 24 5.98 7.68 -4.27
CA GLN A 24 4.53 7.68 -4.09
C GLN A 24 3.84 6.68 -5.04
N GLU A 25 4.21 6.66 -6.31
CA GLU A 25 3.69 5.71 -7.31
C GLU A 25 4.04 4.25 -6.94
N ALA A 26 5.26 4.01 -6.46
CA ALA A 26 5.69 2.68 -6.03
C ALA A 26 4.92 2.19 -4.79
N ILE A 27 4.75 3.05 -3.77
CA ILE A 27 3.93 2.73 -2.59
C ILE A 27 2.49 2.47 -3.02
N ALA A 28 1.95 3.31 -3.90
CA ALA A 28 0.60 3.18 -4.40
C ALA A 28 0.34 1.86 -5.14
N ALA A 29 1.36 1.30 -5.81
CA ALA A 29 1.28 0.04 -6.53
C ALA A 29 1.68 -1.19 -5.68
N MET A 30 2.36 -0.99 -4.56
CA MET A 30 2.79 -2.07 -3.67
C MET A 30 1.59 -2.81 -3.09
N GLU A 31 1.65 -4.14 -3.10
CA GLU A 31 0.65 -5.00 -2.47
C GLU A 31 1.11 -5.43 -1.07
N VAL A 32 0.18 -5.44 -0.14
CA VAL A 32 0.36 -5.93 1.23
C VAL A 32 -0.74 -6.94 1.56
N GLU A 33 -0.40 -7.98 2.31
CA GLU A 33 -1.34 -9.00 2.78
C GLU A 33 -1.62 -8.79 4.27
N GLY A 34 -2.89 -8.60 4.62
CA GLY A 34 -3.39 -8.67 5.98
C GLY A 34 -4.13 -9.98 6.21
N GLN A 35 -4.13 -10.48 7.44
CA GLN A 35 -4.85 -11.70 7.81
C GLN A 35 -5.50 -11.59 9.18
N ALA A 36 -6.64 -12.26 9.34
CA ALA A 36 -7.38 -12.42 10.59
C ALA A 36 -7.67 -13.90 10.87
N GLY A 37 -8.04 -14.22 12.11
CA GLY A 37 -8.40 -15.59 12.51
C GLY A 37 -7.29 -16.61 12.22
N ALA A 38 -6.02 -16.25 12.43
CA ALA A 38 -4.86 -17.08 12.10
C ALA A 38 -4.76 -17.48 10.61
N GLY A 39 -5.26 -16.64 9.70
CA GLY A 39 -5.17 -16.83 8.26
C GLY A 39 -6.44 -17.38 7.61
N LEU A 40 -7.54 -17.49 8.38
CA LEU A 40 -8.86 -17.87 7.85
C LEU A 40 -9.44 -16.82 6.90
N VAL A 41 -9.15 -15.54 7.14
CA VAL A 41 -9.42 -14.45 6.20
C VAL A 41 -8.09 -13.80 5.83
N LYS A 42 -7.85 -13.64 4.53
CA LYS A 42 -6.68 -12.92 3.99
C LYS A 42 -7.13 -11.89 2.98
N VAL A 43 -6.61 -10.68 3.10
CA VAL A 43 -6.89 -9.58 2.19
C VAL A 43 -5.59 -9.04 1.62
N VAL A 44 -5.50 -9.00 0.29
CA VAL A 44 -4.43 -8.31 -0.42
C VAL A 44 -4.92 -6.93 -0.82
N MET A 45 -4.23 -5.90 -0.36
CA MET A 45 -4.54 -4.49 -0.65
C MET A 45 -3.33 -3.78 -1.23
N THR A 46 -3.56 -2.72 -1.99
CA THR A 46 -2.49 -1.81 -2.41
C THR A 46 -2.23 -0.70 -1.40
N GLY A 47 -1.10 0.00 -1.52
CA GLY A 47 -0.84 1.23 -0.75
C GLY A 47 -1.77 2.41 -1.04
N ARG A 48 -2.68 2.29 -2.03
CA ARG A 48 -3.82 3.22 -2.23
C ARG A 48 -5.11 2.76 -1.55
N HIS A 49 -5.05 1.66 -0.80
CA HIS A 49 -6.20 1.01 -0.18
C HIS A 49 -7.16 0.34 -1.18
N ASP A 50 -6.73 0.13 -2.43
CA ASP A 50 -7.50 -0.71 -3.38
C ASP A 50 -7.42 -2.18 -2.93
N VAL A 51 -8.55 -2.83 -2.69
CA VAL A 51 -8.62 -4.27 -2.41
C VAL A 51 -8.45 -5.06 -3.71
N ARG A 52 -7.44 -5.93 -3.77
CA ARG A 52 -7.11 -6.76 -4.94
C ARG A 52 -7.65 -8.17 -4.83
N ARG A 53 -7.62 -8.75 -3.64
CA ARG A 53 -8.07 -10.12 -3.39
C ARG A 53 -8.55 -10.28 -1.96
N ILE A 54 -9.61 -11.05 -1.80
CA ILE A 54 -10.07 -11.58 -0.51
C ILE A 54 -10.09 -13.10 -0.65
N SER A 55 -9.45 -13.79 0.28
CA SER A 55 -9.47 -15.25 0.41
C SER A 55 -10.09 -15.60 1.75
N ILE A 56 -11.14 -16.42 1.73
CA ILE A 56 -11.86 -16.87 2.92
C ILE A 56 -11.76 -18.39 2.97
N ASP A 57 -11.36 -18.92 4.12
CA ASP A 57 -11.34 -20.35 4.36
C ASP A 57 -12.76 -20.92 4.31
N PRO A 58 -13.01 -22.04 3.60
CA PRO A 58 -14.34 -22.62 3.47
C PRO A 58 -15.03 -22.95 4.79
N THR A 59 -14.27 -23.16 5.87
CA THR A 59 -14.82 -23.42 7.21
C THR A 59 -15.62 -22.24 7.75
N LEU A 60 -15.34 -21.01 7.30
CA LEU A 60 -16.06 -19.80 7.70
C LEU A 60 -17.34 -19.56 6.88
N LEU A 61 -17.55 -20.27 5.77
CA LEU A 61 -18.75 -20.12 4.93
C LEU A 61 -19.98 -20.85 5.51
N GLY A 62 -19.86 -21.41 6.72
CA GLY A 62 -20.93 -22.09 7.46
C GLY A 62 -21.89 -21.13 8.18
N GLU A 63 -22.55 -21.62 9.23
CA GLU A 63 -23.70 -20.95 9.88
C GLU A 63 -23.34 -19.71 10.72
N ASP A 64 -22.06 -19.45 11.00
CA ASP A 64 -21.63 -18.32 11.82
C ASP A 64 -21.20 -17.12 10.97
N LYS A 65 -22.20 -16.51 10.34
CA LYS A 65 -22.06 -15.32 9.50
C LYS A 65 -21.46 -14.14 10.28
N ASP A 66 -21.85 -13.97 11.54
CA ASP A 66 -21.42 -12.85 12.38
C ASP A 66 -19.90 -12.91 12.61
N MET A 67 -19.37 -14.11 12.89
CA MET A 67 -17.92 -14.30 13.01
C MET A 67 -17.18 -14.01 11.68
N LEU A 68 -17.73 -14.39 10.53
CA LEU A 68 -17.11 -14.09 9.24
C LEU A 68 -17.10 -12.58 8.94
N GLU A 69 -18.12 -11.84 9.36
CA GLU A 69 -18.17 -10.38 9.17
C GLU A 69 -17.17 -9.63 10.08
N ASP A 70 -16.84 -10.19 11.25
CA ASP A 70 -15.88 -9.61 12.19
C ASP A 70 -14.39 -9.83 11.80
N LEU A 71 -14.09 -10.88 11.03
CA LEU A 71 -12.74 -11.31 10.64
C LEU A 71 -12.23 -10.62 9.37
#